data_AF-A0A2G8KBH5-F1
#
_entry.id   AF-A0A2G8KBH5-F1
#
_cell.length_a   1.000
_cell.length_b   1.000
_cell.length_c   1.000
_cell.angle_alpha   90.00
_cell.angle_beta   90.00
_cell.angle_gamma   90.00
#
_symmetry.space_group_name_H-M   'P 1'
#
loop_
_entity.id
_entity.type
_entity.pdbx_description
1 polymer ?
#
loop_
_entity_poly.entity_id
_entity_poly.type
_entity_poly.pdbx_seq_one_letter_code
_entity_poly.pdbx_strand_id
1 'polypeptide(L)'
;MTGHVKSTVILTPLGDVTTEEEEQLVTLSNNLKTYLDELKLAGDVTTTYQEMLQILQTTEEQYIRAIRFSLKADKLFLQRSPSEIRINAFNKDLLETWKANMDIQYVLDSYACAIYIVSYISKGQRGMSNLMQRATKEAREGNLGIKQSVRHIGNKFLNHVEIGAEEDVYLVLQMSLRKASRQFVFINTSPIENRTVLLKPLHYIQQLPDCSTDIECMGLIRKYAARPKTLESYCLADFAAWFEISTNKKTTHEEHED
;
A
#
# COMPACT_ATOMS: atom_id res chain seq x y z
N MET A 1 15.12 -2.55 15.45
CA MET A 1 16.38 -3.07 16.04
C MET A 1 16.57 -4.54 15.66
N THR A 2 17.79 -4.97 15.39
CA THR A 2 18.20 -6.40 15.31
C THR A 2 18.75 -6.77 16.69
N GLY A 3 17.98 -7.51 17.47
CA GLY A 3 18.40 -7.98 18.79
C GLY A 3 18.95 -9.40 18.69
N HIS A 4 19.91 -9.73 19.55
CA HIS A 4 20.40 -11.09 19.72
C HIS A 4 19.67 -11.71 20.90
N VAL A 5 19.14 -12.91 20.74
CA VAL A 5 18.41 -13.61 21.78
C VAL A 5 18.97 -15.01 21.95
N LYS A 6 18.98 -15.50 23.19
CA LYS A 6 19.51 -16.83 23.54
C LYS A 6 18.69 -17.97 22.92
N SER A 7 17.41 -17.73 22.67
CA SER A 7 16.50 -18.68 22.02
C SER A 7 15.55 -17.92 21.09
N THR A 8 15.06 -18.59 20.05
CA THR A 8 14.10 -18.00 19.11
C THR A 8 12.80 -17.66 19.83
N VAL A 9 12.40 -16.38 19.79
CA VAL A 9 11.27 -15.88 20.56
C VAL A 9 10.55 -14.77 19.80
N ILE A 10 9.23 -14.69 19.97
CA ILE A 10 8.43 -13.55 19.52
C ILE A 10 8.39 -12.55 20.68
N LEU A 11 8.86 -11.34 20.44
CA LEU A 11 8.79 -10.23 21.40
C LEU A 11 7.70 -9.26 20.97
N THR A 12 6.87 -8.87 21.94
CA THR A 12 5.83 -7.85 21.77
C THR A 12 6.32 -6.49 22.26
N PRO A 13 5.82 -5.37 21.70
CA PRO A 13 6.10 -4.03 22.21
C PRO A 13 5.93 -3.94 23.73
N LEU A 14 6.77 -3.13 24.36
CA LEU A 14 6.60 -2.82 25.76
C LEU A 14 5.34 -1.97 25.93
N GLY A 15 4.55 -2.24 26.99
CA GLY A 15 3.40 -1.41 27.34
C GLY A 15 3.81 -0.09 27.98
N ASP A 16 2.86 0.56 28.64
CA ASP A 16 3.12 1.82 29.35
C ASP A 16 4.17 1.61 30.45
N VAL A 17 5.18 2.47 30.46
CA VAL A 17 6.28 2.50 31.44
C VAL A 17 6.26 3.82 32.21
N THR A 18 6.88 3.85 33.39
CA THR A 18 7.05 5.10 34.15
C THR A 18 8.08 6.00 33.46
N THR A 19 8.02 7.31 33.72
CA THR A 19 8.97 8.27 33.11
C THR A 19 10.42 7.97 33.45
N GLU A 20 10.70 7.55 34.69
CA GLU A 20 12.05 7.17 35.13
C GLU A 20 12.55 5.90 34.41
N GLU A 21 11.66 4.93 34.18
CA GLU A 21 11.99 3.72 33.43
C GLU A 21 12.21 4.02 31.95
N GLU A 22 11.40 4.92 31.38
CA GLU A 22 11.54 5.36 29.99
C GLU A 22 12.91 5.99 29.72
N GLU A 23 13.39 6.89 30.58
CA GLU A 23 14.72 7.51 30.45
C GLU A 23 15.85 6.47 30.46
N GLN A 24 15.75 5.46 31.34
CA GLN A 24 16.71 4.36 31.42
C GLN A 24 16.68 3.49 30.15
N LEU A 25 15.48 3.14 29.67
CA LEU A 25 15.28 2.31 28.48
C LEU A 25 15.73 3.03 27.20
N VAL A 26 15.49 4.34 27.09
CA VAL A 26 15.99 5.17 25.98
C VAL A 26 17.52 5.14 25.95
N THR A 27 18.15 5.36 27.09
CA THR A 27 19.62 5.35 27.22
C THR A 27 20.18 3.97 26.84
N LEU A 28 19.62 2.89 27.39
CA LEU A 28 20.06 1.53 27.11
C LEU A 28 19.83 1.15 25.64
N SER A 29 18.69 1.51 25.06
CA SER A 29 18.37 1.28 23.64
C SER A 29 19.36 2.00 22.72
N ASN A 30 19.75 3.23 23.04
CA ASN A 30 20.75 3.97 22.28
C ASN A 30 22.13 3.31 22.36
N ASN A 31 22.58 2.94 23.56
CA ASN A 31 23.86 2.25 23.76
C ASN A 31 23.91 0.92 22.99
N LEU A 32 22.81 0.16 23.07
CA LEU A 32 22.67 -1.11 22.38
C LEU A 32 22.68 -0.94 20.86
N LYS A 33 22.02 0.11 20.34
CA LYS A 33 22.06 0.42 18.91
C LYS A 33 23.49 0.72 18.45
N THR A 34 24.21 1.58 19.17
CA THR A 34 25.62 1.93 18.87
C THR A 34 26.50 0.69 18.86
N TYR A 35 26.43 -0.12 19.93
CA TYR A 35 27.21 -1.35 20.05
C TYR A 35 26.96 -2.34 18.90
N LEU A 36 25.68 -2.54 18.52
CA LEU A 36 25.34 -3.43 17.42
C LEU A 36 25.81 -2.89 16.07
N ASP A 37 25.78 -1.58 15.87
CA ASP A 37 26.26 -0.97 14.62
C ASP A 37 27.80 -1.04 14.53
N GLU A 38 28.52 -0.93 15.64
CA GLU A 38 29.96 -1.20 15.71
C GLU A 38 30.30 -2.67 15.40
N LEU A 39 29.54 -3.62 15.97
CA LEU A 39 29.70 -5.05 15.66
C LEU A 39 29.47 -5.35 14.18
N LYS A 40 28.52 -4.67 13.53
CA LYS A 40 28.31 -4.80 12.08
C LYS A 40 29.46 -4.26 11.24
N LEU A 41 30.38 -3.49 11.81
CA LEU A 41 31.58 -2.97 11.14
C LEU A 41 32.84 -3.78 11.48
N ALA A 42 32.87 -4.45 12.64
CA ALA A 42 33.99 -5.28 13.08
C ALA A 42 34.25 -6.50 12.16
N GLY A 43 35.51 -6.72 11.76
CA GLY A 43 35.90 -7.78 10.81
C GLY A 43 35.59 -9.19 11.32
N ASP A 44 36.15 -9.55 12.48
CA ASP A 44 35.89 -10.82 13.16
C ASP A 44 35.17 -10.54 14.49
N VAL A 45 33.91 -10.95 14.57
CA VAL A 45 33.13 -10.87 15.81
C VAL A 45 33.19 -12.24 16.49
N THR A 46 33.90 -12.34 17.61
CA THR A 46 33.99 -13.55 18.43
C THR A 46 33.20 -13.45 19.73
N THR A 47 32.60 -12.30 20.01
CA THR A 47 31.92 -12.00 21.27
C THR A 47 30.71 -12.91 21.48
N THR A 48 30.63 -13.50 22.67
CA THR A 48 29.49 -14.32 23.07
C THR A 48 28.32 -13.46 23.57
N TYR A 49 27.13 -14.04 23.69
CA TYR A 49 25.96 -13.34 24.24
C TYR A 49 26.20 -12.84 25.68
N GLN A 50 26.91 -13.61 26.51
CA GLN A 50 27.20 -13.25 27.90
C GLN A 50 28.20 -12.09 27.98
N GLU A 51 29.26 -12.12 27.17
CA GLU A 51 30.24 -11.03 27.08
C GLU A 51 29.58 -9.74 26.57
N MET A 52 28.67 -9.84 25.60
CA MET A 52 27.87 -8.69 25.15
C MET A 52 27.10 -8.04 26.31
N LEU A 53 26.40 -8.84 27.12
CA LEU A 53 25.66 -8.31 28.28
C LEU A 53 26.59 -7.65 29.31
N GLN A 54 27.78 -8.20 29.51
CA GLN A 54 28.80 -7.61 30.38
C GLN A 54 29.33 -6.27 29.84
N ILE A 55 29.63 -6.19 28.53
CA ILE A 55 30.07 -4.95 27.87
C ILE A 55 29.00 -3.86 27.97
N LEU A 56 27.73 -4.24 27.75
CA LEU A 56 26.57 -3.35 27.89
C LEU A 56 26.19 -3.06 29.34
N GLN A 57 26.85 -3.70 30.31
CA GLN A 57 26.58 -3.59 31.75
C GLN A 57 25.09 -3.79 32.09
N THR A 58 24.46 -4.79 31.48
CA THR A 58 23.02 -5.03 31.59
C THR A 58 22.70 -6.49 31.87
N THR A 59 21.52 -6.75 32.40
CA THR A 59 20.98 -8.11 32.56
C THR A 59 20.22 -8.56 31.32
N GLU A 60 20.03 -9.87 31.14
CA GLU A 60 19.20 -10.40 30.03
C GLU A 60 17.78 -9.82 30.06
N GLU A 61 17.19 -9.65 31.25
CA GLU A 61 15.85 -9.08 31.38
C GLU A 61 15.79 -7.62 30.95
N GLN A 62 16.74 -6.79 31.39
CA GLN A 62 16.82 -5.38 30.99
C GLN A 62 17.11 -5.23 29.49
N TYR A 63 17.98 -6.08 28.95
CA TYR A 63 18.27 -6.15 27.52
C TYR A 63 17.00 -6.46 26.71
N ILE A 64 16.23 -7.48 27.10
CA ILE A 64 14.98 -7.85 26.43
C ILE A 64 13.95 -6.72 26.58
N ARG A 65 13.84 -6.06 27.74
CA ARG A 65 12.96 -4.89 27.92
C ARG A 65 13.36 -3.74 26.99
N ALA A 66 14.65 -3.44 26.85
CA ALA A 66 15.13 -2.41 25.93
C ALA A 66 14.80 -2.73 24.47
N ILE A 67 14.93 -4.00 24.06
CA ILE A 67 14.48 -4.42 22.72
C ILE A 67 12.97 -4.18 22.57
N ARG A 68 12.16 -4.64 23.52
CA ARG A 68 10.70 -4.49 23.49
C ARG A 68 10.26 -3.04 23.46
N PHE A 69 10.95 -2.15 24.18
CA PHE A 69 10.72 -0.71 24.17
C PHE A 69 10.93 -0.11 22.77
N SER A 70 11.89 -0.64 22.00
CA SER A 70 12.15 -0.18 20.62
C SER A 70 11.16 -0.70 19.57
N LEU A 71 10.26 -1.64 19.93
CA LEU A 71 9.34 -2.29 18.99
C LEU A 71 8.04 -1.49 18.84
N LYS A 72 7.56 -1.39 17.60
CA LYS A 72 6.24 -0.82 17.28
C LYS A 72 5.16 -1.89 17.05
N ALA A 73 5.58 -3.12 16.82
CA ALA A 73 4.73 -4.27 16.56
C ALA A 73 5.50 -5.55 16.96
N ASP A 74 4.77 -6.65 17.10
CA ASP A 74 5.32 -7.96 17.41
C ASP A 74 6.37 -8.37 16.38
N LYS A 75 7.48 -8.92 16.86
CA LYS A 75 8.60 -9.31 16.00
C LYS A 75 9.23 -10.62 16.45
N LEU A 76 9.49 -11.49 15.48
CA LEU A 76 10.27 -12.71 15.68
C LEU A 76 11.76 -12.35 15.75
N PHE A 77 12.41 -12.79 16.82
CA PHE A 77 13.86 -12.77 16.97
C PHE A 77 14.36 -14.20 16.93
N LEU A 78 15.24 -14.50 15.98
CA LEU A 78 15.88 -15.81 15.88
C LEU A 78 17.00 -15.91 16.91
N GLN A 79 17.23 -17.12 17.43
CA GLN A 79 18.43 -17.42 18.19
C GLN A 79 19.67 -17.08 17.35
N ARG A 80 20.48 -16.13 17.84
CA ARG A 80 21.68 -15.65 17.15
C ARG A 80 22.77 -15.31 18.16
N SER A 81 24.00 -15.75 17.92
CA SER A 81 25.16 -15.16 18.60
C SER A 81 25.50 -13.79 18.01
N PRO A 82 26.20 -12.92 18.75
CA PRO A 82 26.69 -11.65 18.22
C PRO A 82 27.56 -11.82 16.96
N SER A 83 28.29 -12.94 16.86
CA SER A 83 29.08 -13.29 15.67
C SER A 83 28.25 -13.47 14.39
N GLU A 84 26.96 -13.74 14.51
CA GLU A 84 26.04 -13.94 13.37
C GLU A 84 25.30 -12.66 12.97
N ILE A 85 25.68 -11.48 13.48
CA ILE A 85 24.97 -10.21 13.25
C ILE A 85 24.81 -9.85 11.76
N ARG A 86 25.71 -10.35 10.91
CA ARG A 86 25.70 -10.12 9.45
C ARG A 86 25.03 -11.25 8.65
N ILE A 87 24.54 -12.29 9.32
CA ILE A 87 23.90 -13.44 8.69
C ILE A 87 22.38 -13.19 8.65
N ASN A 88 21.86 -12.98 7.44
CA ASN A 88 20.42 -12.90 7.21
C ASN A 88 19.74 -14.23 7.58
N ALA A 89 18.44 -14.18 7.84
CA ALA A 89 17.65 -15.39 7.98
C ALA A 89 17.56 -16.13 6.63
N PHE A 90 17.89 -17.41 6.64
CA PHE A 90 17.96 -18.25 5.45
C PHE A 90 17.34 -19.62 5.72
N ASN A 91 16.93 -20.30 4.65
CA ASN A 91 16.56 -21.71 4.70
C ASN A 91 17.74 -22.54 4.21
N LYS A 92 18.15 -23.56 4.99
CA LYS A 92 19.35 -24.35 4.69
C LYS A 92 19.26 -25.09 3.34
N ASP A 93 18.13 -25.74 3.07
CA ASP A 93 17.91 -26.49 1.83
C ASP A 93 17.93 -25.57 0.60
N LEU A 94 17.32 -24.37 0.73
CA LEU A 94 17.38 -23.35 -0.30
C LEU A 94 18.79 -22.79 -0.48
N LEU A 95 19.57 -22.63 0.58
CA LEU A 95 20.95 -22.15 0.47
C LEU A 95 21.82 -23.15 -0.30
N GLU A 96 21.69 -24.44 0.01
CA GLU A 96 22.44 -25.51 -0.65
C GLU A 96 22.09 -25.62 -2.13
N THR A 97 20.82 -25.43 -2.47
CA THR A 97 20.30 -25.57 -3.84
C THR A 97 20.50 -24.30 -4.67
N TRP A 98 20.09 -23.14 -4.16
CA TRP A 98 20.09 -21.86 -4.88
C TRP A 98 21.45 -21.14 -4.81
N LYS A 99 22.20 -21.31 -3.71
CA LYS A 99 23.52 -20.68 -3.50
C LYS A 99 23.52 -19.15 -3.66
N ALA A 100 22.43 -18.50 -3.26
CA ALA A 100 22.28 -17.05 -3.28
C ALA A 100 21.95 -16.50 -1.88
N ASN A 101 22.24 -15.22 -1.65
CA ASN A 101 21.84 -14.55 -0.42
C ASN A 101 20.31 -14.56 -0.28
N MET A 102 19.83 -14.85 0.92
CA MET A 102 18.41 -14.85 1.27
C MET A 102 18.14 -13.84 2.38
N ASP A 103 16.94 -13.27 2.36
CA ASP A 103 16.41 -12.42 3.44
C ASP A 103 14.97 -12.85 3.71
N ILE A 104 14.82 -13.90 4.53
CA ILE A 104 13.52 -14.52 4.83
C ILE A 104 13.02 -14.01 6.17
N GLN A 105 11.78 -13.53 6.23
CA GLN A 105 11.17 -13.04 7.46
C GLN A 105 9.84 -13.75 7.71
N TYR A 106 9.60 -14.13 8.97
CA TYR A 106 8.32 -14.71 9.38
C TYR A 106 7.26 -13.62 9.46
N VAL A 107 6.10 -13.86 8.85
CA VAL A 107 5.00 -12.89 8.80
C VAL A 107 4.12 -13.06 10.04
N LEU A 108 4.15 -12.09 10.95
CA LEU A 108 3.29 -12.03 12.13
C LEU A 108 1.99 -11.25 11.89
N ASP A 109 1.96 -10.37 10.89
CA ASP A 109 0.80 -9.56 10.52
C ASP A 109 0.59 -9.57 9.00
N SER A 110 -0.56 -10.10 8.58
CA SER A 110 -0.98 -10.16 7.17
C SER A 110 -1.15 -8.78 6.54
N TYR A 111 -1.58 -7.77 7.31
CA TYR A 111 -1.73 -6.41 6.83
C TYR A 111 -0.37 -5.76 6.61
N ALA A 112 0.57 -5.89 7.56
CA ALA A 112 1.96 -5.45 7.38
C ALA A 112 2.61 -6.09 6.14
N CYS A 113 2.34 -7.38 5.87
CA CYS A 113 2.80 -8.05 4.67
C CYS A 113 2.24 -7.41 3.39
N ALA A 114 0.92 -7.16 3.33
CA ALA A 114 0.30 -6.49 2.19
C ALA A 114 0.87 -5.08 1.97
N ILE A 115 1.04 -4.30 3.03
CA ILE A 115 1.65 -2.96 2.97
C ILE A 115 3.09 -3.02 2.49
N TYR A 116 3.87 -4.02 2.93
CA TYR A 116 5.25 -4.22 2.47
C TYR A 116 5.30 -4.50 0.96
N ILE A 117 4.46 -5.42 0.47
CA ILE A 117 4.38 -5.74 -0.97
C ILE A 117 4.03 -4.49 -1.78
N VAL A 118 3.00 -3.74 -1.35
CA VAL A 118 2.61 -2.49 -2.01
C VAL A 118 3.76 -1.49 -2.01
N SER A 119 4.43 -1.30 -0.88
CA SER A 119 5.57 -0.38 -0.74
C SER A 119 6.77 -0.75 -1.59
N TYR A 120 6.96 -2.03 -1.87
CA TYR A 120 8.03 -2.54 -2.72
C TYR A 120 7.70 -2.36 -4.20
N ILE A 121 6.49 -2.75 -4.62
CA ILE A 121 6.00 -2.52 -5.99
C ILE A 121 6.02 -1.02 -6.32
N SER A 122 5.63 -0.17 -5.37
CA SER A 122 5.63 1.28 -5.55
C SER A 122 6.99 1.94 -5.32
N LYS A 123 8.07 1.18 -5.07
CA LYS A 123 9.39 1.75 -4.72
C LYS A 123 9.99 2.60 -5.84
N GLY A 124 9.87 2.17 -7.09
CA GLY A 124 10.32 2.93 -8.26
C GLY A 124 9.47 4.17 -8.54
N GLN A 125 8.24 4.23 -8.02
CA GLN A 125 7.32 5.35 -8.22
C GLN A 125 7.35 6.37 -7.06
N ARG A 126 8.33 6.26 -6.15
CA ARG A 126 8.52 7.23 -5.06
C ARG A 126 8.84 8.60 -5.65
N GLY A 127 7.94 9.56 -5.45
CA GLY A 127 8.04 10.92 -6.01
C GLY A 127 7.03 11.22 -7.12
N MET A 128 6.50 10.19 -7.80
CA MET A 128 5.44 10.37 -8.81
C MET A 128 4.17 10.97 -8.20
N SER A 129 3.83 10.62 -6.96
CA SER A 129 2.69 11.24 -6.27
C SER A 129 2.83 12.76 -6.16
N ASN A 130 4.01 13.26 -5.79
CA ASN A 130 4.25 14.70 -5.67
C ASN A 130 4.18 15.39 -7.03
N LEU A 131 4.74 14.76 -8.07
CA LEU A 131 4.64 15.24 -9.45
C LEU A 131 3.18 15.35 -9.91
N MET A 132 2.39 14.30 -9.68
CA MET A 132 0.98 14.26 -10.09
C MET A 132 0.13 15.26 -9.31
N GLN A 133 0.41 15.48 -8.03
CA GLN A 133 -0.24 16.52 -7.24
C GLN A 133 0.06 17.92 -7.81
N ARG A 134 1.32 18.20 -8.17
CA ARG A 134 1.69 19.47 -8.81
C ARG A 134 1.03 19.63 -10.18
N ALA A 135 1.08 18.62 -11.04
CA ALA A 135 0.44 18.65 -12.35
C ALA A 135 -1.08 18.87 -12.25
N THR A 136 -1.73 18.27 -11.24
CA THR A 136 -3.15 18.48 -10.95
C THR A 136 -3.43 19.90 -10.48
N LYS A 137 -2.57 20.46 -9.62
CA LYS A 137 -2.68 21.85 -9.16
C LYS A 137 -2.51 22.83 -10.32
N GLU A 138 -1.47 22.67 -11.13
CA GLU A 138 -1.22 23.47 -12.35
C GLU A 138 -2.42 23.41 -13.30
N ALA A 139 -2.99 22.22 -13.52
CA ALA A 139 -4.15 22.05 -14.41
C ALA A 139 -5.42 22.72 -13.88
N ARG A 140 -5.58 22.83 -12.55
CA ARG A 140 -6.70 23.56 -11.91
C ARG A 140 -6.50 25.07 -11.97
N GLU A 141 -5.27 25.54 -11.76
CA GLU A 141 -4.94 26.98 -11.78
C GLU A 141 -4.92 27.55 -13.19
N GLY A 142 -4.58 26.74 -14.20
CA GLY A 142 -4.42 27.16 -15.59
C GLY A 142 -5.72 27.47 -16.35
N ASN A 143 -6.90 27.43 -15.72
CA ASN A 143 -8.22 27.59 -16.37
C ASN A 143 -8.37 26.77 -17.67
N LEU A 144 -7.74 25.59 -17.72
CA LEU A 144 -7.76 24.72 -18.89
C LEU A 144 -9.12 24.01 -19.00
N GLY A 145 -9.58 23.78 -20.24
CA GLY A 145 -10.73 22.90 -20.46
C GLY A 145 -10.41 21.46 -20.03
N ILE A 146 -11.41 20.68 -19.62
CA ILE A 146 -11.23 19.31 -19.05
C ILE A 146 -10.30 18.43 -19.90
N LYS A 147 -10.48 18.41 -21.23
CA LYS A 147 -9.63 17.61 -22.13
C LYS A 147 -8.16 18.06 -22.08
N GLN A 148 -7.92 19.37 -22.02
CA GLN A 148 -6.57 19.94 -21.94
C GLN A 148 -5.95 19.68 -20.57
N SER A 149 -6.71 19.78 -19.48
CA SER A 149 -6.26 19.43 -18.12
C SER A 149 -5.82 17.96 -18.05
N VAL A 150 -6.62 17.04 -18.59
CA VAL A 150 -6.26 15.61 -18.63
C VAL A 150 -5.00 15.39 -19.47
N ARG A 151 -4.87 16.06 -20.62
CA ARG A 151 -3.68 15.98 -21.47
C ARG A 151 -2.43 16.53 -20.77
N HIS A 152 -2.55 17.66 -20.05
CA HIS A 152 -1.45 18.25 -19.28
C HIS A 152 -0.93 17.28 -18.22
N ILE A 153 -1.84 16.71 -17.42
CA ILE A 153 -1.51 15.74 -16.38
C ILE A 153 -0.89 14.47 -16.99
N GLY A 154 -1.50 13.94 -18.06
CA GLY A 154 -1.02 12.75 -18.76
C GLY A 154 0.37 12.95 -19.36
N ASN A 155 0.62 14.09 -20.01
CA ASN A 155 1.94 14.42 -20.54
C ASN A 155 2.99 14.55 -19.43
N LYS A 156 2.66 15.20 -18.30
CA LYS A 156 3.58 15.27 -17.15
C LYS A 156 3.91 13.88 -16.63
N PHE A 157 2.94 12.98 -16.52
CA PHE A 157 3.16 11.59 -16.13
C PHE A 157 4.09 10.85 -17.12
N LEU A 158 3.74 10.84 -18.41
CA LEU A 158 4.47 10.09 -19.43
C LEU A 158 5.93 10.54 -19.59
N ASN A 159 6.22 11.83 -19.41
CA ASN A 159 7.58 12.35 -19.53
C ASN A 159 8.48 12.11 -18.29
N HIS A 160 7.92 11.65 -17.17
CA HIS A 160 8.68 11.45 -15.93
C HIS A 160 8.63 10.01 -15.42
N VAL A 161 7.67 9.21 -15.88
CA VAL A 161 7.60 7.81 -15.48
C VAL A 161 8.73 7.03 -16.15
N GLU A 162 9.47 6.27 -15.36
CA GLU A 162 10.43 5.29 -15.85
C GLU A 162 9.70 3.96 -16.04
N ILE A 163 9.73 3.43 -17.25
CA ILE A 163 9.10 2.17 -17.63
C ILE A 163 10.13 1.26 -18.33
N GLY A 164 9.92 -0.04 -18.25
CA GLY A 164 10.75 -1.00 -18.97
C GLY A 164 10.53 -0.90 -20.48
N ALA A 165 11.52 -1.32 -21.28
CA ALA A 165 11.42 -1.29 -22.75
C ALA A 165 10.21 -2.09 -23.28
N GLU A 166 9.89 -3.22 -22.65
CA GLU A 166 8.72 -4.04 -23.01
C GLU A 166 7.40 -3.31 -22.70
N GLU A 167 7.33 -2.60 -21.58
CA GLU A 167 6.15 -1.80 -21.19
C GLU A 167 5.95 -0.61 -22.13
N ASP A 168 7.04 0.03 -22.56
CA ASP A 168 7.00 1.13 -23.54
C ASP A 168 6.43 0.68 -24.90
N VAL A 169 6.87 -0.48 -25.40
CA VAL A 169 6.31 -1.06 -26.64
C VAL A 169 4.80 -1.28 -26.51
N TYR A 170 4.33 -1.80 -25.36
CA TYR A 170 2.90 -1.99 -25.14
C TYR A 170 2.13 -0.65 -25.14
N LEU A 171 2.69 0.40 -24.52
CA LEU A 171 2.07 1.72 -24.50
C LEU A 171 2.02 2.37 -25.88
N VAL A 172 3.13 2.34 -26.63
CA VAL A 172 3.23 2.92 -27.98
C VAL A 172 2.30 2.22 -28.97
N LEU A 173 2.22 0.89 -28.89
CA LEU A 173 1.33 0.08 -29.74
C LEU A 173 -0.12 0.04 -29.23
N GLN A 174 -0.44 0.75 -28.15
CA GLN A 174 -1.76 0.77 -27.52
C GLN A 174 -2.28 -0.63 -27.14
N MET A 175 -1.35 -1.51 -26.78
CA MET A 175 -1.66 -2.86 -26.33
C MET A 175 -2.10 -2.84 -24.86
N SER A 176 -2.91 -3.81 -24.47
CA SER A 176 -3.37 -3.93 -23.08
C SER A 176 -2.22 -4.34 -22.16
N LEU A 177 -1.81 -3.44 -21.25
CA LEU A 177 -0.77 -3.70 -20.23
C LEU A 177 -1.15 -4.79 -19.23
N ARG A 178 -2.44 -5.10 -19.08
CA ARG A 178 -2.92 -6.16 -18.21
C ARG A 178 -4.12 -6.85 -18.83
N LYS A 179 -4.23 -8.15 -18.58
CA LYS A 179 -5.44 -8.95 -18.84
C LYS A 179 -5.91 -9.51 -17.51
N ALA A 180 -7.19 -9.36 -17.20
CA ALA A 180 -7.79 -9.90 -15.99
C ALA A 180 -9.04 -10.68 -16.37
N SER A 181 -9.25 -11.82 -15.71
CA SER A 181 -10.48 -12.62 -15.84
C SER A 181 -11.67 -12.02 -15.09
N ARG A 182 -11.41 -11.02 -14.23
CA ARG A 182 -12.41 -10.34 -13.41
C ARG A 182 -12.42 -8.85 -13.72
N GLN A 183 -13.62 -8.28 -13.79
CA GLN A 183 -13.82 -6.85 -13.92
C GLN A 183 -13.64 -6.14 -12.58
N PHE A 184 -13.19 -4.89 -12.62
CA PHE A 184 -13.11 -4.01 -11.46
C PHE A 184 -14.23 -2.97 -11.52
N VAL A 185 -14.97 -2.83 -10.42
CA VAL A 185 -16.00 -1.81 -10.26
C VAL A 185 -15.59 -0.87 -9.13
N PHE A 186 -15.47 0.42 -9.43
CA PHE A 186 -15.19 1.44 -8.42
C PHE A 186 -16.49 1.86 -7.72
N ILE A 187 -16.50 1.77 -6.39
CA ILE A 187 -17.60 2.27 -5.56
C ILE A 187 -17.10 3.51 -4.80
N ASN A 188 -17.70 4.67 -5.09
CA ASN A 188 -17.32 5.91 -4.41
C ASN A 188 -17.87 5.94 -2.98
N THR A 189 -16.99 5.77 -1.99
CA THR A 189 -17.35 5.78 -0.55
C THR A 189 -17.21 7.14 0.12
N SER A 190 -16.86 8.22 -0.61
CA SER A 190 -16.79 9.59 -0.06
C SER A 190 -18.14 10.06 0.50
N PRO A 191 -18.17 11.07 1.39
CA PRO A 191 -19.41 11.71 1.84
C PRO A 191 -20.27 12.19 0.67
N ILE A 192 -21.61 12.20 0.82
CA ILE A 192 -22.56 12.40 -0.29
C ILE A 192 -22.30 13.71 -1.02
N GLU A 193 -22.05 14.78 -0.28
CA GLU A 193 -21.75 16.13 -0.73
C GLU A 193 -20.46 16.23 -1.57
N ASN A 194 -19.54 15.29 -1.41
CA ASN A 194 -18.26 15.26 -2.11
C ASN A 194 -18.24 14.29 -3.29
N ARG A 195 -19.34 13.58 -3.56
CA ARG A 195 -19.39 12.61 -4.66
C ARG A 195 -19.57 13.33 -5.99
N THR A 196 -18.67 13.09 -6.92
CA THR A 196 -18.85 13.50 -8.32
C THR A 196 -20.02 12.74 -8.93
N VAL A 197 -20.96 13.48 -9.53
CA VAL A 197 -22.12 12.95 -10.24
C VAL A 197 -22.03 13.29 -11.72
N LEU A 198 -22.55 12.42 -12.57
CA LEU A 198 -22.68 12.70 -13.99
C LEU A 198 -24.02 13.38 -14.21
N LEU A 199 -24.03 14.55 -14.85
CA LEU A 199 -25.28 15.21 -15.23
C LEU A 199 -25.93 14.51 -16.42
N LYS A 200 -27.26 14.61 -16.52
CA LYS A 200 -28.01 14.20 -17.70
C LYS A 200 -27.58 15.07 -18.91
N PRO A 201 -27.74 14.58 -20.15
CA PRO A 201 -27.48 15.38 -21.33
C PRO A 201 -28.28 16.69 -21.31
N LEU A 202 -27.68 17.78 -21.79
CA LEU A 202 -28.26 19.12 -21.69
C LEU A 202 -29.66 19.22 -22.31
N HIS A 203 -29.90 18.55 -23.44
CA HIS A 203 -31.21 18.55 -24.11
C HIS A 203 -32.31 17.92 -23.25
N TYR A 204 -31.99 16.91 -22.42
CA TYR A 204 -32.96 16.36 -21.46
C TYR A 204 -33.21 17.33 -20.32
N ILE A 205 -32.15 17.97 -19.80
CA ILE A 205 -32.27 18.94 -18.70
C ILE A 205 -33.14 20.12 -19.13
N GLN A 206 -33.00 20.62 -20.35
CA GLN A 206 -33.80 21.72 -20.90
C GLN A 206 -35.29 21.39 -21.05
N GLN A 207 -35.66 20.11 -21.08
CA GLN A 207 -37.06 19.66 -21.14
C GLN A 207 -37.65 19.42 -19.74
N LEU A 208 -36.85 19.48 -18.68
CA LEU A 208 -37.33 19.34 -17.31
C LEU A 208 -38.10 20.61 -16.89
N PRO A 209 -39.09 20.48 -15.99
CA PRO A 209 -39.71 21.64 -15.35
C PRO A 209 -38.66 22.52 -14.65
N ASP A 210 -38.86 23.84 -14.64
CA ASP A 210 -37.91 24.80 -14.04
C ASP A 210 -37.57 24.51 -12.56
N CYS A 211 -38.47 23.86 -11.82
CA CYS A 211 -38.27 23.48 -10.42
C CYS A 211 -37.74 22.06 -10.22
N SER A 212 -37.38 21.34 -11.29
CA SER A 212 -36.90 19.97 -11.21
C SER A 212 -35.46 19.89 -10.71
N THR A 213 -35.22 19.04 -9.71
CA THR A 213 -33.88 18.73 -9.18
C THR A 213 -33.29 17.44 -9.78
N ASP A 214 -34.01 16.79 -10.70
CA ASP A 214 -33.62 15.52 -11.31
C ASP A 214 -32.68 15.71 -12.51
N ILE A 215 -31.57 16.41 -12.29
CA ILE A 215 -30.56 16.74 -13.30
C ILE A 215 -29.43 15.71 -13.39
N GLU A 216 -29.36 14.77 -12.45
CA GLU A 216 -28.28 13.80 -12.32
C GLU A 216 -28.61 12.45 -12.98
N CYS A 217 -27.62 11.84 -13.63
CA CYS A 217 -27.72 10.45 -14.07
C CYS A 217 -27.79 9.50 -12.86
N MET A 218 -28.58 8.44 -12.99
CA MET A 218 -28.67 7.37 -12.00
C MET A 218 -27.36 6.55 -11.96
N GLY A 219 -26.44 6.96 -11.09
CA GLY A 219 -25.23 6.22 -10.77
C GLY A 219 -25.49 4.96 -9.93
N LEU A 220 -24.47 4.11 -9.77
CA LEU A 220 -24.52 2.85 -9.03
C LEU A 220 -25.18 2.99 -7.65
N ILE A 221 -24.78 3.99 -6.87
CA ILE A 221 -25.25 4.18 -5.49
C ILE A 221 -26.74 4.58 -5.45
N ARG A 222 -27.18 5.49 -6.33
CA ARG A 222 -28.60 5.87 -6.41
C ARG A 222 -29.46 4.69 -6.86
N LYS A 223 -28.95 3.86 -7.78
CA LYS A 223 -29.63 2.63 -8.22
C LYS A 223 -29.74 1.61 -7.10
N TYR A 224 -28.69 1.43 -6.31
CA TYR A 224 -28.73 0.62 -5.11
C TYR A 224 -29.74 1.13 -4.08
N ALA A 225 -29.81 2.46 -3.88
CA ALA A 225 -30.80 3.07 -2.99
C ALA A 225 -32.25 2.88 -3.50
N ALA A 226 -32.46 2.93 -4.81
CA ALA A 226 -33.75 2.72 -5.46
C ALA A 226 -34.04 1.25 -5.82
N ARG A 227 -33.25 0.29 -5.29
CA ARG A 227 -33.38 -1.12 -5.68
C ARG A 227 -34.72 -1.71 -5.24
N PRO A 228 -35.28 -2.69 -5.97
CA PRO A 228 -36.49 -3.39 -5.54
C PRO A 228 -36.29 -4.10 -4.20
N LYS A 229 -37.38 -4.26 -3.44
CA LYS A 229 -37.36 -4.98 -2.14
C LYS A 229 -36.86 -6.42 -2.24
N THR A 230 -37.00 -7.05 -3.41
CA THR A 230 -36.46 -8.39 -3.68
C THR A 230 -34.93 -8.44 -3.59
N LEU A 231 -34.25 -7.30 -3.72
CA LEU A 231 -32.79 -7.18 -3.61
C LEU A 231 -32.35 -6.54 -2.28
N GLU A 232 -33.24 -6.45 -1.29
CA GLU A 232 -32.94 -5.79 -0.02
C GLU A 232 -31.83 -6.50 0.78
N SER A 233 -31.74 -7.83 0.63
CA SER A 233 -30.73 -8.69 1.27
C SER A 233 -29.29 -8.47 0.76
N TYR A 234 -29.12 -7.85 -0.40
CA TYR A 234 -27.79 -7.61 -0.96
C TYR A 234 -27.24 -6.29 -0.44
N CYS A 235 -25.97 -6.30 -0.02
CA CYS A 235 -25.27 -5.06 0.30
C CYS A 235 -24.84 -4.32 -0.98
N LEU A 236 -24.36 -3.09 -0.85
CA LEU A 236 -23.92 -2.28 -2.00
C LEU A 236 -22.81 -2.95 -2.80
N ALA A 237 -21.88 -3.65 -2.14
CA ALA A 237 -20.77 -4.33 -2.81
C ALA A 237 -21.27 -5.52 -3.63
N ASP A 238 -22.15 -6.36 -3.07
CA ASP A 238 -22.74 -7.50 -3.79
C ASP A 238 -23.60 -7.02 -4.96
N PHE A 239 -24.39 -5.96 -4.73
CA PHE A 239 -25.19 -5.34 -5.78
C PHE A 239 -24.31 -4.85 -6.95
N ALA A 240 -23.20 -4.20 -6.65
CA ALA A 240 -22.25 -3.72 -7.65
C ALA A 240 -21.50 -4.84 -8.37
N ALA A 241 -21.26 -5.96 -7.70
CA ALA A 241 -20.52 -7.09 -8.25
C ALA A 241 -21.37 -8.00 -9.14
N TRP A 242 -22.66 -8.16 -8.84
CA TRP A 242 -23.50 -9.21 -9.44
C TRP A 242 -24.59 -8.69 -10.36
N PHE A 243 -24.86 -7.38 -10.37
CA PHE A 243 -25.94 -6.80 -11.17
C PHE A 243 -25.41 -5.76 -12.14
N GLU A 244 -25.76 -5.92 -13.42
CA GLU A 244 -25.59 -4.90 -14.45
C GLU A 244 -26.93 -4.26 -14.79
N ILE A 245 -26.89 -2.97 -15.14
CA ILE A 245 -28.08 -2.27 -15.63
C ILE A 245 -28.14 -2.44 -17.14
N SER A 246 -29.09 -3.25 -17.59
CA SER A 246 -29.48 -3.26 -19.00
C SER A 246 -30.31 -2.00 -19.28
N THR A 247 -29.78 -1.09 -20.10
CA THR A 247 -30.61 -0.08 -20.77
C THR A 247 -31.06 -0.68 -22.09
N ASN A 248 -32.36 -0.74 -22.36
CA ASN A 248 -32.88 -1.09 -23.68
C ASN A 248 -32.34 -0.08 -24.71
N LYS A 249 -31.23 -0.42 -25.38
CA LYS A 249 -30.81 0.28 -26.59
C LYS A 249 -31.89 0.00 -27.63
N LYS A 250 -32.59 1.04 -28.10
CA LYS A 250 -33.30 0.93 -29.37
C LYS A 250 -32.24 0.72 -30.44
N THR A 251 -32.13 -0.50 -30.95
CA THR A 251 -31.36 -0.82 -32.15
C THR A 251 -32.06 -0.12 -33.31
N THR A 252 -31.56 1.03 -33.75
CA THR A 252 -31.86 1.53 -35.09
C THR A 252 -31.05 0.68 -36.06
N HIS A 253 -31.69 -0.33 -36.64
CA HIS A 253 -31.23 -0.92 -37.89
C HIS A 253 -31.41 0.16 -38.97
N GLU A 254 -30.32 0.78 -39.41
CA GLU A 254 -30.29 1.43 -40.71
C GLU A 254 -30.16 0.30 -41.74
N GLU A 255 -31.27 0.01 -42.43
CA GLU A 255 -31.27 -0.79 -43.65
C GLU A 255 -30.47 0.01 -44.70
N HIS A 256 -29.30 -0.51 -45.06
CA HIS A 256 -28.68 -0.16 -46.33
C HIS A 256 -29.45 -0.92 -47.41
N GLU A 257 -30.32 -0.23 -48.14
CA GLU A 257 -30.77 -0.68 -49.46
C GLU A 257 -29.59 -0.56 -50.45
N ASP A 258 -29.45 -1.61 -51.27
CA ASP A 258 -28.41 -1.87 -52.26
C ASP A 258 -28.22 -0.77 -53.33
#